data_AF-A0A955CIU4-F1
#
_entry.id   AF-A0A955CIU4-F1
#
_cell.length_a   1.000
_cell.length_b   1.000
_cell.length_c   1.000
_cell.angle_alpha   90.00
_cell.angle_beta   90.00
_cell.angle_gamma   90.00
#
_symmetry.space_group_name_H-M   'P 1'
#
loop_
_entity.id
_entity.type
_entity.pdbx_description
1 polymer ?
#
loop_
_entity_poly.entity_id
_entity_poly.type
_entity_poly.pdbx_seq_one_letter_code
_entity_poly.pdbx_strand_id
1 'polypeptide(L)'
;MRNLLATQTLFELSRPGRRGAQLPACDVPEQPIGDILPPGSCAAETPPLPELAEPDVVRHFTNLSTLNMSVDTHFYPLGSCTMKYNPKRNERLASLPGLAHLHPYQPAESVQGLLQLLFELQEMLGEISGLPAVSLQPAAGAQGELAALMVAAEYFRDIEQQ
;
A
#
# COMPACT_ATOMS: atom_id res chain seq x y z
N MET A 1 -1.36 19.52 27.36
CA MET A 1 0.01 19.91 26.96
C MET A 1 0.08 19.93 25.45
N ARG A 2 0.26 21.09 24.81
CA ARG A 2 0.59 21.13 23.38
C ARG A 2 2.06 20.74 23.25
N ASN A 3 2.32 19.55 22.73
CA ASN A 3 3.68 19.09 22.46
C ASN A 3 4.23 19.90 21.27
N LEU A 4 5.12 20.87 21.51
CA LEU A 4 5.68 21.74 20.47
C LEU A 4 6.60 20.99 19.48
N LEU A 5 7.02 19.76 19.80
CA LEU A 5 7.70 18.86 18.85
C LEU A 5 6.75 18.33 17.76
N ALA A 6 5.42 18.48 17.94
CA ALA A 6 4.42 17.93 17.02
C ALA A 6 4.32 18.68 15.68
N THR A 7 4.94 19.85 15.52
CA THR A 7 4.86 20.66 14.29
C THR A 7 6.15 20.69 13.47
N GLN A 8 7.26 20.15 13.99
CA GLN A 8 8.50 20.06 13.21
C GLN A 8 8.42 18.90 12.21
N THR A 9 8.91 19.14 11.01
CA THR A 9 9.08 18.09 9.99
C THR A 9 10.19 17.12 10.38
N LEU A 10 10.18 15.91 9.82
CA LEU A 10 11.27 14.94 10.00
C LEU A 10 12.64 15.52 9.60
N PHE A 11 12.67 16.41 8.60
CA PHE A 11 13.89 17.06 8.12
C PHE A 11 14.48 18.05 9.14
N GLU A 12 13.64 18.77 9.87
CA GLU A 12 14.08 19.69 10.92
C GLU A 12 14.57 18.95 12.17
N LEU A 13 14.05 17.75 12.41
CA LEU A 13 14.48 16.84 13.48
C LEU A 13 15.76 16.08 13.14
N SER A 14 16.14 16.06 11.85
CA SER A 14 17.30 15.32 11.33
C SER A 14 18.60 15.74 12.01
N ARG A 15 19.45 14.76 12.29
CA ARG A 15 20.83 14.98 12.77
C ARG A 15 21.79 14.08 11.97
N PRO A 16 22.83 14.65 11.36
CA PRO A 16 23.80 13.88 10.57
C PRO A 16 24.37 12.68 11.34
N GLY A 17 24.41 11.53 10.68
CA GLY A 17 24.91 10.25 11.19
C GLY A 17 23.91 9.42 11.99
N ARG A 18 22.69 9.90 12.27
CA ARG A 18 21.68 9.10 13.00
C ARG A 18 21.09 7.99 12.15
N ARG A 19 20.85 6.84 12.78
CA ARG A 19 20.26 5.66 12.16
C ARG A 19 19.06 5.18 12.96
N GLY A 20 17.94 4.98 12.27
CA GLY A 20 16.67 4.60 12.86
C GLY A 20 16.37 3.10 12.83
N ALA A 21 17.20 2.32 12.13
CA ALA A 21 17.09 0.87 12.08
C ALA A 21 18.49 0.26 12.01
N GLN A 22 18.63 -0.91 12.61
CA GLN A 22 19.79 -1.77 12.43
C GLN A 22 19.39 -2.92 11.52
N LEU A 23 20.02 -2.98 10.34
CA LEU A 23 19.86 -4.12 9.44
C LEU A 23 20.59 -5.34 10.01
N PRO A 24 20.14 -6.56 9.70
CA PRO A 24 20.89 -7.78 10.06
C PRO A 24 22.30 -7.74 9.46
N ALA A 25 23.22 -8.51 10.04
CA ALA A 25 24.56 -8.67 9.49
C ALA A 25 24.48 -9.24 8.06
N CYS A 26 25.42 -8.84 7.21
CA CYS A 26 25.53 -9.37 5.85
C CYS A 26 25.79 -10.88 5.92
N ASP A 27 24.91 -11.67 5.32
CA ASP A 27 24.96 -13.13 5.28
C ASP A 27 25.56 -13.66 3.95
N VAL A 28 26.01 -12.76 3.08
CA VAL A 28 26.65 -13.04 1.80
C VAL A 28 28.06 -12.42 1.73
N PRO A 29 28.95 -12.92 0.85
CA PRO A 29 30.29 -12.34 0.68
C PRO A 29 30.23 -10.85 0.29
N GLU A 30 30.98 -10.02 1.00
CA GLU A 30 31.08 -8.59 0.69
C GLU A 30 31.88 -8.37 -0.60
N GLN A 31 31.34 -7.53 -1.48
CA GLN A 31 31.98 -7.13 -2.74
C GLN A 31 31.94 -5.61 -2.89
N PRO A 32 33.00 -4.96 -3.40
CA PRO A 32 32.97 -3.54 -3.72
C PRO A 32 31.88 -3.22 -4.73
N ILE A 33 31.10 -2.16 -4.48
CA ILE A 33 29.99 -1.76 -5.38
C ILE A 33 30.45 -1.55 -6.83
N GLY A 34 31.68 -1.04 -7.04
CA GLY A 34 32.25 -0.81 -8.37
C GLY A 34 32.51 -2.07 -9.18
N ASP A 35 32.58 -3.24 -8.53
CA ASP A 35 32.71 -4.53 -9.20
C ASP A 35 31.34 -5.14 -9.55
N ILE A 36 30.27 -4.65 -8.91
CA ILE A 36 28.89 -5.13 -9.08
C ILE A 36 28.12 -4.25 -10.08
N LEU A 37 28.29 -2.93 -9.99
CA LEU A 37 27.52 -1.95 -10.76
C LEU A 37 28.37 -1.33 -11.88
N PRO A 38 27.82 -1.15 -13.09
CA PRO A 38 28.50 -0.43 -14.16
C PRO A 38 28.87 1.01 -13.77
N PRO A 39 29.96 1.57 -14.32
CA PRO A 39 30.28 2.98 -14.13
C PRO A 39 29.12 3.89 -14.53
N GLY A 40 28.80 4.88 -13.69
CA GLY A 40 27.69 5.80 -13.90
C GLY A 40 26.30 5.29 -13.49
N SER A 41 26.20 4.07 -12.93
CA SER A 41 24.95 3.56 -12.36
C SER A 41 24.70 4.01 -10.91
N CYS A 42 25.72 4.55 -10.24
CA CYS A 42 25.58 5.11 -8.90
C CYS A 42 25.12 6.57 -8.96
N ALA A 43 24.19 6.94 -8.08
CA ALA A 43 23.88 8.34 -7.84
C ALA A 43 25.12 9.09 -7.34
N ALA A 44 25.32 10.32 -7.82
CA ALA A 44 26.46 11.15 -7.42
C ALA A 44 26.41 11.58 -5.94
N GLU A 45 25.20 11.73 -5.40
CA GLU A 45 24.94 12.15 -4.03
C GLU A 45 23.88 11.25 -3.39
N THR A 46 23.96 11.08 -2.07
CA THR A 46 22.94 10.38 -1.28
C THR A 46 21.61 11.15 -1.37
N PRO A 47 20.46 10.47 -1.50
CA PRO A 47 19.17 11.16 -1.45
C PRO A 47 19.03 11.91 -0.12
N PRO A 48 18.41 13.11 -0.11
CA PRO A 48 18.32 13.96 1.07
C PRO A 48 17.23 13.47 2.04
N LEU A 49 17.38 12.24 2.54
CA LEU A 49 16.49 11.64 3.53
C LEU A 49 16.88 12.09 4.95
N PRO A 50 15.91 12.21 5.89
CA PRO A 50 16.21 12.59 7.26
C PRO A 50 16.93 11.46 8.03
N GLU A 51 17.88 11.85 8.87
CA GLU A 51 18.68 10.97 9.70
C GLU A 51 18.18 11.06 11.15
N LEU A 52 17.50 10.01 11.62
CA LEU A 52 16.73 10.00 12.86
C LEU A 52 16.97 8.71 13.64
N ALA A 53 16.81 8.74 14.97
CA ALA A 53 16.76 7.52 15.76
C ALA A 53 15.33 6.94 15.75
N GLU A 54 15.19 5.63 15.98
CA GLU A 54 13.87 4.95 16.00
C GLU A 54 12.85 5.64 16.93
N PRO A 55 13.21 6.04 18.18
CA PRO A 55 12.25 6.70 19.06
C PRO A 55 11.79 8.07 18.54
N ASP A 56 12.63 8.77 17.76
CA ASP A 56 12.25 10.05 17.16
C ASP A 56 11.15 9.84 16.10
N VAL A 57 11.28 8.80 15.28
CA VAL A 57 10.30 8.41 14.26
C VAL A 57 8.97 7.99 14.92
N VAL A 58 9.03 7.13 15.93
CA VAL A 58 7.83 6.67 16.66
C VAL A 58 7.10 7.85 17.29
N ARG A 59 7.81 8.76 17.98
CA ARG A 59 7.21 9.95 18.58
C ARG A 59 6.61 10.88 17.54
N HIS A 60 7.29 11.08 16.41
CA HIS A 60 6.82 11.94 15.35
C HIS A 60 5.47 11.46 14.79
N PHE A 61 5.38 10.22 14.32
CA PHE A 61 4.13 9.70 13.75
C PHE A 61 3.03 9.49 14.79
N THR A 62 3.37 9.17 16.04
CA THR A 62 2.39 9.12 17.14
C THR A 62 1.81 10.50 17.41
N ASN A 63 2.63 11.55 17.45
CA ASN A 63 2.12 12.91 17.65
C ASN A 63 1.26 13.35 16.46
N LEU A 64 1.71 13.11 15.22
CA LEU A 64 0.93 13.44 14.03
C LEU A 64 -0.44 12.75 14.00
N SER A 65 -0.53 11.48 14.44
CA SER A 65 -1.82 10.78 14.46
C SER A 65 -2.81 11.44 15.42
N THR A 66 -2.36 12.03 16.54
CA THR A 66 -3.22 12.78 17.47
C THR A 66 -3.74 14.11 16.92
N LEU A 67 -3.12 14.64 15.85
CA LEU A 67 -3.57 15.84 15.17
C LEU A 67 -4.62 15.55 14.09
N ASN A 68 -4.84 14.28 13.75
CA ASN A 68 -5.79 13.86 12.72
C ASN A 68 -7.18 13.59 13.31
N MET A 69 -8.20 14.05 12.59
CA MET A 69 -9.58 13.56 12.76
C MET A 69 -9.71 12.23 12.02
N SER A 70 -10.37 11.24 12.61
CA SER A 70 -10.57 9.91 12.00
C SER A 70 -11.90 9.30 12.40
N VAL A 71 -12.38 8.31 11.63
CA VAL A 71 -13.61 7.55 11.93
C VAL A 71 -13.54 6.83 13.28
N ASP A 72 -12.33 6.43 13.71
CA ASP A 72 -12.14 5.74 14.98
C ASP A 72 -12.35 6.65 16.19
N THR A 73 -12.13 7.96 16.02
CA THR A 73 -12.10 8.93 17.13
C THR A 73 -13.23 9.95 17.07
N HIS A 74 -13.87 10.12 15.91
CA HIS A 74 -14.86 11.17 15.68
C HIS A 74 -16.00 10.69 14.78
N PHE A 75 -17.17 11.32 14.94
CA PHE A 75 -18.22 11.22 13.94
C PHE A 75 -17.78 11.94 12.65
N TYR A 76 -17.83 11.25 11.52
CA TYR A 76 -17.20 11.70 10.27
C TYR A 76 -18.19 11.74 9.07
N PRO A 77 -19.16 12.68 9.04
CA PRO A 77 -20.28 12.65 8.10
C PRO A 77 -19.95 13.25 6.73
N LEU A 78 -18.99 12.64 6.01
CA LEU A 78 -18.68 13.04 4.64
C LEU A 78 -19.63 12.34 3.64
N GLY A 79 -20.42 13.14 2.94
CA GLY A 79 -21.28 12.67 1.84
C GLY A 79 -20.46 12.01 0.73
N SER A 80 -21.03 10.98 0.09
CA SER A 80 -20.39 10.19 -0.98
C SER A 80 -19.15 9.37 -0.59
N CYS A 81 -18.58 9.55 0.62
CA CYS A 81 -17.38 8.82 1.07
C CYS A 81 -17.68 7.55 1.87
N THR A 82 -18.94 7.37 2.32
CA THR A 82 -19.38 6.21 3.13
C THR A 82 -18.41 5.92 4.29
N MET A 83 -18.18 6.91 5.15
CA MET A 83 -17.28 6.83 6.32
C MET A 83 -17.82 5.92 7.43
N LYS A 84 -17.96 4.63 7.12
CA LYS A 84 -18.43 3.58 8.03
C LYS A 84 -17.31 3.09 8.93
N TYR A 85 -17.67 2.40 10.01
CA TYR A 85 -16.71 1.71 10.86
C TYR A 85 -15.86 0.71 10.06
N ASN A 86 -14.54 0.72 10.29
CA ASN A 86 -13.58 -0.25 9.77
C ASN A 86 -13.29 -1.33 10.83
N PRO A 87 -13.86 -2.55 10.73
CA PRO A 87 -13.67 -3.59 11.74
C PRO A 87 -12.20 -3.96 11.93
N LYS A 88 -11.69 -3.85 13.15
CA LYS A 88 -10.27 -4.18 13.46
C LYS A 88 -9.91 -5.64 13.22
N ARG A 89 -10.90 -6.51 13.10
CA ARG A 89 -10.70 -7.90 12.65
C ARG A 89 -10.16 -7.95 11.22
N ASN A 90 -10.56 -7.04 10.34
CA ASN A 90 -10.13 -7.04 8.94
C ASN A 90 -8.63 -6.78 8.82
N GLU A 91 -8.08 -5.83 9.60
CA GLU A 91 -6.64 -5.59 9.67
C GLU A 91 -5.86 -6.83 10.09
N ARG A 92 -6.37 -7.55 11.10
CA ARG A 92 -5.75 -8.79 11.58
C ARG A 92 -5.77 -9.90 10.52
N LEU A 93 -6.87 -10.02 9.78
CA LEU A 93 -7.00 -11.02 8.71
C LEU A 93 -6.10 -10.68 7.52
N ALA A 94 -6.04 -9.40 7.10
CA ALA A 94 -5.17 -8.95 6.03
C ALA A 94 -3.68 -9.12 6.37
N SER A 95 -3.32 -9.03 7.66
CA SER A 95 -1.94 -9.22 8.15
C SER A 95 -1.52 -10.69 8.27
N LEU A 96 -2.37 -11.65 7.94
CA LEU A 96 -2.00 -13.07 7.99
C LEU A 96 -0.84 -13.33 7.01
N PRO A 97 0.20 -14.10 7.39
CA PRO A 97 1.36 -14.34 6.53
C PRO A 97 1.00 -14.93 5.16
N GLY A 98 -0.01 -15.80 5.11
CA GLY A 98 -0.54 -16.37 3.87
C GLY A 98 -1.29 -15.40 2.96
N LEU A 99 -1.36 -14.11 3.31
CA LEU A 99 -1.87 -13.01 2.48
C LEU A 99 -0.81 -11.92 2.33
N ALA A 100 -0.24 -11.44 3.44
CA ALA A 100 0.68 -10.29 3.47
C ALA A 100 2.06 -10.57 2.84
N HIS A 101 2.49 -11.84 2.76
CA HIS A 101 3.82 -12.22 2.28
C HIS A 101 3.78 -13.06 1.00
N LEU A 102 2.71 -12.93 0.20
CA LEU A 102 2.60 -13.59 -1.09
C LEU A 102 3.29 -12.77 -2.20
N HIS A 103 3.98 -13.47 -3.09
CA HIS A 103 4.49 -12.88 -4.33
C HIS A 103 3.46 -13.08 -5.46
N PRO A 104 3.09 -12.03 -6.23
CA PRO A 104 2.04 -12.15 -7.25
C PRO A 104 2.36 -13.14 -8.38
N TYR A 105 3.64 -13.46 -8.61
CA TYR A 105 4.08 -14.43 -9.61
C TYR A 105 4.52 -15.79 -9.04
N GLN A 106 4.19 -16.11 -7.78
CA GLN A 106 4.45 -17.47 -7.27
C GLN A 106 3.51 -18.48 -7.96
N PRO A 107 3.89 -19.78 -8.05
CA PRO A 107 3.07 -20.79 -8.72
C PRO A 107 1.64 -20.84 -8.17
N ALA A 108 0.65 -20.93 -9.05
CA ALA A 108 -0.77 -20.84 -8.70
C ALA A 108 -1.19 -21.93 -7.69
N GLU A 109 -0.54 -23.10 -7.75
CA GLU A 109 -0.76 -24.23 -6.85
C GLU A 109 -0.42 -23.86 -5.39
N SER A 110 0.49 -22.90 -5.18
CA SER A 110 0.89 -22.43 -3.84
C SER A 110 -0.02 -21.34 -3.26
N VAL A 111 -0.99 -20.82 -4.03
CA VAL A 111 -1.88 -19.70 -3.63
C VAL A 111 -3.36 -20.00 -3.79
N GLN A 112 -3.75 -21.28 -3.85
CA GLN A 112 -5.15 -21.67 -4.05
C GLN A 112 -6.11 -21.05 -3.02
N GLY A 113 -5.67 -20.87 -1.77
CA GLY A 113 -6.48 -20.18 -0.75
C GLY A 113 -6.78 -18.72 -1.10
N LEU A 114 -5.81 -17.97 -1.64
CA LEU A 114 -6.04 -16.60 -2.12
C LEU A 114 -6.95 -16.59 -3.34
N LEU A 115 -6.73 -17.49 -4.31
CA LEU A 115 -7.55 -17.58 -5.51
C LEU A 115 -9.01 -17.90 -5.20
N GLN A 116 -9.25 -18.79 -4.23
CA GLN A 116 -10.59 -19.06 -3.72
C GLN A 116 -11.23 -17.80 -3.12
N LEU A 117 -10.52 -17.05 -2.28
CA LEU A 117 -11.03 -15.81 -1.69
C LEU A 117 -11.40 -14.77 -2.76
N LEU A 118 -10.57 -14.62 -3.80
CA LEU A 118 -10.84 -13.69 -4.90
C LEU A 118 -12.07 -14.13 -5.69
N PHE A 119 -12.16 -15.42 -6.03
CA PHE A 119 -13.30 -15.97 -6.75
C PHE A 119 -14.61 -15.80 -5.97
N GLU A 120 -14.63 -16.19 -4.69
CA GLU A 120 -15.82 -16.03 -3.83
C GLU A 120 -16.23 -14.56 -3.71
N LEU A 121 -15.27 -13.63 -3.65
CA LEU A 121 -15.55 -12.21 -3.65
C LEU A 121 -16.18 -11.74 -4.96
N GLN A 122 -15.70 -12.23 -6.12
CA GLN A 122 -16.31 -11.93 -7.42
C GLN A 122 -17.75 -12.40 -7.47
N GLU A 123 -18.04 -13.63 -7.04
CA GLU A 123 -19.39 -14.20 -7.02
C GLU A 123 -20.31 -13.41 -6.10
N MET A 124 -19.87 -13.09 -4.88
CA MET A 124 -20.66 -12.27 -3.95
C MET A 124 -20.97 -10.88 -4.52
N LEU A 125 -20.02 -10.23 -5.17
CA LEU A 125 -20.23 -8.92 -5.79
C LEU A 125 -21.13 -9.01 -7.04
N GLY A 126 -20.99 -10.07 -7.83
CA GLY A 126 -21.85 -10.37 -8.98
C GLY A 126 -23.31 -10.50 -8.56
N GLU A 127 -23.57 -11.30 -7.52
CA GLU A 127 -24.91 -11.49 -6.95
C GLU A 127 -25.49 -10.16 -6.42
N ILE A 128 -24.72 -9.39 -5.66
CA ILE A 128 -25.18 -8.10 -5.09
C ILE A 128 -25.51 -7.08 -6.19
N SER A 129 -24.73 -7.06 -7.28
CA SER A 129 -24.86 -6.08 -8.36
C SER A 129 -25.76 -6.53 -9.51
N GLY A 130 -26.12 -7.81 -9.58
CA GLY A 130 -26.84 -8.40 -10.71
C GLY A 130 -26.02 -8.48 -11.99
N LEU A 131 -24.68 -8.48 -11.89
CA LEU A 131 -23.78 -8.55 -13.04
C LEU A 131 -23.32 -9.98 -13.30
N PRO A 132 -23.15 -10.39 -14.57
CA PRO A 132 -22.74 -11.75 -14.91
C PRO A 132 -21.26 -12.05 -14.61
N ALA A 133 -20.44 -11.01 -14.43
CA ALA A 133 -19.03 -11.13 -14.10
C ALA A 133 -18.52 -9.87 -13.40
N VAL A 134 -17.51 -10.03 -12.55
CA VAL A 134 -16.83 -8.95 -11.82
C VAL A 134 -15.33 -9.09 -11.99
N SER A 135 -14.61 -7.99 -12.24
CA SER A 135 -13.16 -7.94 -12.18
C SER A 135 -12.70 -7.25 -10.89
N LEU A 136 -11.72 -7.85 -10.21
CA LEU A 136 -11.09 -7.29 -9.00
C LEU A 136 -9.79 -6.52 -9.29
N GLN A 137 -9.44 -6.33 -10.56
CA GLN A 137 -8.19 -5.69 -10.97
C GLN A 137 -8.15 -4.16 -10.72
N PRO A 138 -9.23 -3.37 -10.93
CA PRO A 138 -9.19 -1.94 -10.70
C PRO A 138 -8.95 -1.59 -9.22
N ALA A 139 -7.98 -0.71 -8.94
CA ALA A 139 -7.57 -0.35 -7.59
C ALA A 139 -8.46 0.73 -6.92
N ALA A 140 -9.30 1.42 -7.70
CA ALA A 140 -10.20 2.47 -7.23
C ALA A 140 -11.41 2.65 -8.16
N GLY A 141 -12.45 3.36 -7.69
CA GLY A 141 -13.67 3.61 -8.46
C GLY A 141 -13.43 4.25 -9.83
N ALA A 142 -12.64 5.33 -9.89
CA ALA A 142 -12.31 6.01 -11.15
C ALA A 142 -11.56 5.11 -12.15
N GLN A 143 -10.71 4.18 -11.66
CA GLN A 143 -10.07 3.18 -12.52
C GLN A 143 -11.08 2.14 -13.02
N GLY A 144 -12.06 1.78 -12.18
CA GLY A 144 -13.19 0.93 -12.57
C GLY A 144 -14.05 1.57 -13.67
N GLU A 145 -14.34 2.87 -13.56
CA GLU A 145 -15.05 3.63 -14.61
C GLU A 145 -14.28 3.62 -15.94
N LEU A 146 -12.97 3.88 -15.90
CA LEU A 146 -12.12 3.80 -17.10
C LEU A 146 -12.14 2.39 -17.70
N ALA A 147 -11.98 1.35 -16.87
CA ALA A 147 -12.03 -0.04 -17.34
C ALA A 147 -13.37 -0.38 -17.98
N ALA A 148 -14.49 0.06 -17.39
CA ALA A 148 -15.82 -0.15 -17.95
C ALA A 148 -16.00 0.54 -19.31
N LEU A 149 -15.51 1.78 -19.46
CA LEU A 149 -15.53 2.49 -20.74
C LEU A 149 -14.67 1.79 -21.80
N MET A 150 -13.51 1.25 -21.42
CA MET A 150 -12.66 0.48 -22.32
C MET A 150 -13.31 -0.83 -22.77
N VAL A 151 -13.97 -1.54 -21.86
CA VAL A 151 -14.74 -2.76 -22.19
C VAL A 151 -15.89 -2.43 -23.14
N ALA A 152 -16.65 -1.36 -22.87
CA ALA A 152 -17.74 -0.93 -23.75
C ALA A 152 -17.23 -0.52 -25.13
N ALA A 153 -16.13 0.24 -25.19
CA ALA A 153 -15.51 0.64 -26.46
C ALA A 153 -15.06 -0.56 -27.28
N GLU A 154 -14.47 -1.58 -26.65
CA GLU A 154 -14.04 -2.80 -27.35
C GLU A 154 -15.22 -3.64 -27.81
N TYR A 155 -16.28 -3.76 -27.00
CA TYR A 155 -17.51 -4.42 -27.40
C TYR A 155 -18.11 -3.81 -28.68
N PHE A 156 -18.18 -2.48 -28.76
CA PHE A 156 -18.70 -1.81 -29.96
C PHE A 156 -17.80 -2.01 -31.20
N ARG A 157 -16.47 -2.08 -31.03
CA ARG A 157 -15.56 -2.40 -32.13
C ARG A 157 -15.73 -3.82 -32.65
N ASP A 158 -15.92 -4.79 -31.75
CA ASP A 158 -16.09 -6.21 -32.11
C ASP A 158 -17.37 -6.43 -32.91
N ILE A 159 -18.49 -5.81 -32.51
CA ILE A 159 -19.75 -5.94 -33.24
C ILE A 159 -19.79 -5.16 -34.58
N GLU A 160 -19.02 -4.08 -34.73
CA GLU A 160 -18.92 -3.34 -36.01
C GLU A 160 -18.05 -4.07 -37.05
N GLN A 161 -17.22 -5.02 -36.61
CA GLN A 161 -16.35 -5.82 -37.48
C GLN A 161 -17.00 -7.14 -37.95
N GLN A 162 -18.20 -7.48 -37.46
CA GLN A 162 -19.00 -8.64 -37.86
C GLN A 162 -20.07 -8.26 -38.89
#